data_AF-A0A2V2S2B3-F1
#
_entry.id   AF-A0A2V2S2B3-F1
#
_cell.length_a   1.000
_cell.length_b   1.000
_cell.length_c   1.000
_cell.angle_alpha   90.00
_cell.angle_beta   90.00
_cell.angle_gamma   90.00
#
_symmetry.space_group_name_H-M   'P 1'
#
loop_
_entity.id
_entity.type
_entity.pdbx_description
1 polymer ?
#
loop_
_entity_poly.entity_id
_entity_poly.type
_entity_poly.pdbx_seq_one_letter_code
_entity_poly.pdbx_strand_id
1 'polypeptide(L)'
;MSNIAALEPSKPPVSSDAALKIARLDAEQKYSDLSPYRIAIIFEDNHWRIDYELRNRNVQGGGPHYLIDAMTGVILSKRYAQ
;
A
#
# COMPACT_ATOMS: atom_id res chain seq x y z
N MET A 1 14.71 10.03 37.88
CA MET A 1 14.30 8.66 37.49
C MET A 1 13.58 8.77 36.16
N SER A 2 14.26 8.45 35.06
CA SER A 2 13.70 8.59 33.71
C SER A 2 12.70 7.47 33.46
N ASN A 3 11.43 7.83 33.36
CA ASN A 3 10.36 6.89 33.03
C ASN A 3 10.35 6.70 31.52
N ILE A 4 11.09 5.69 31.03
CA ILE A 4 11.04 5.27 29.63
C ILE A 4 9.81 4.38 29.52
N ALA A 5 8.63 4.98 29.40
CA ALA A 5 7.45 4.25 28.96
C ALA A 5 7.78 3.73 27.56
N ALA A 6 7.95 2.42 27.44
CA ALA A 6 8.00 1.77 26.15
C ALA A 6 6.73 2.21 25.39
N LEU A 7 6.91 2.96 24.31
CA LEU A 7 5.83 3.29 23.39
C LEU A 7 5.39 1.95 22.80
N GLU A 8 4.34 1.36 23.37
CA GLU A 8 3.54 0.36 22.68
C GLU A 8 3.34 0.87 21.25
N PRO A 9 3.66 0.10 20.20
CA PRO A 9 3.43 0.56 18.84
C PRO A 9 1.93 0.79 18.69
N SER A 10 1.52 2.05 18.78
CA SER A 10 0.13 2.45 18.63
C SER A 10 -0.29 1.99 17.25
N LYS A 11 -1.38 1.21 17.19
CA LYS A 11 -1.98 0.79 15.93
C LYS A 11 -2.04 1.99 14.96
N PRO A 12 -1.55 1.85 13.72
CA PRO A 12 -1.55 2.97 12.78
C PRO A 12 -2.98 3.50 12.60
N PRO A 13 -3.17 4.83 12.58
CA PRO A 13 -4.48 5.44 12.34
C PRO A 13 -5.14 4.95 11.05
N VAL A 14 -4.34 4.75 10.00
CA VAL A 14 -4.77 4.16 8.74
C VAL A 14 -4.63 2.65 8.84
N SER A 15 -5.75 1.93 8.69
CA SER A 15 -5.74 0.48 8.59
C SER A 15 -5.25 -0.01 7.23
N SER A 16 -4.88 -1.29 7.13
CA SER A 16 -4.59 -1.95 5.86
C SER A 16 -5.71 -1.78 4.84
N ASP A 17 -6.97 -1.89 5.27
CA ASP A 17 -8.14 -1.75 4.40
C ASP A 17 -8.31 -0.33 3.89
N ALA A 18 -8.04 0.66 4.74
CA ALA A 18 -8.07 2.07 4.35
C ALA A 18 -6.95 2.39 3.35
N ALA A 19 -5.72 1.93 3.62
CA ALA A 19 -4.59 2.07 2.69
C ALA A 19 -4.87 1.37 1.35
N LEU A 20 -5.44 0.16 1.38
CA LEU A 20 -5.85 -0.55 0.18
C LEU A 20 -6.90 0.23 -0.61
N LYS A 21 -7.92 0.78 0.06
CA LYS A 21 -8.96 1.59 -0.58
C LYS A 21 -8.36 2.82 -1.28
N ILE A 22 -7.42 3.50 -0.65
CA ILE A 22 -6.70 4.64 -1.23
C ILE A 22 -5.95 4.21 -2.50
N ALA A 23 -5.13 3.16 -2.40
CA ALA A 23 -4.37 2.62 -3.53
C ALA A 23 -5.28 2.17 -4.68
N ARG A 24 -6.40 1.53 -4.37
CA ARG A 24 -7.38 1.04 -5.35
C ARG A 24 -8.05 2.18 -6.11
N LEU A 25 -8.53 3.21 -5.40
CA LEU A 25 -9.18 4.36 -6.04
C LEU A 25 -8.22 5.12 -6.97
N ASP A 26 -6.94 5.23 -6.61
CA ASP A 26 -5.92 5.81 -7.50
C ASP A 26 -5.62 4.88 -8.70
N ALA A 27 -5.48 3.57 -8.45
CA ALA A 27 -5.19 2.58 -9.48
C ALA A 27 -6.29 2.49 -10.53
N GLU A 28 -7.57 2.52 -10.13
CA GLU A 28 -8.74 2.46 -11.03
C GLU A 28 -8.81 3.65 -12.00
N GLN A 29 -8.19 4.79 -11.67
CA GLN A 29 -8.09 5.93 -12.60
C GLN A 29 -7.14 5.65 -13.76
N LYS A 30 -6.14 4.77 -13.57
CA LYS A 30 -5.12 4.47 -14.58
C LYS A 30 -5.31 3.11 -15.23
N TYR A 31 -5.69 2.12 -14.44
CA TYR A 31 -5.95 0.75 -14.84
C TYR A 31 -7.45 0.51 -14.75
N SER A 32 -8.13 0.57 -15.89
CA SER A 32 -9.58 0.41 -15.97
C SER A 32 -10.09 -0.93 -15.43
N ASP A 33 -9.24 -1.96 -15.44
CA ASP A 33 -9.51 -3.25 -14.82
C ASP A 33 -8.34 -3.70 -13.94
N LEU A 34 -8.63 -3.97 -12.67
CA LEU A 34 -7.67 -4.49 -11.69
C LEU A 34 -7.82 -5.99 -11.42
N SER A 35 -8.81 -6.66 -12.06
CA SER A 35 -9.05 -8.10 -11.92
C SER A 35 -7.83 -9.01 -12.23
N PRO A 36 -6.90 -8.65 -13.13
CA PRO A 36 -5.73 -9.48 -13.42
C PRO A 36 -4.71 -9.56 -12.29
N TYR A 37 -4.83 -8.68 -11.29
CA TYR A 37 -3.86 -8.54 -10.21
C TYR A 37 -4.27 -9.31 -8.94
N ARG A 38 -3.27 -9.74 -8.19
CA ARG A 38 -3.34 -10.07 -6.76
C ARG A 38 -2.69 -8.93 -5.98
N ILE A 39 -3.09 -8.75 -4.73
CA ILE A 39 -2.67 -7.60 -3.94
C ILE A 39 -1.83 -8.11 -2.77
N ALA A 40 -0.62 -7.56 -2.62
CA ALA A 40 0.20 -7.72 -1.43
C ALA A 40 0.17 -6.42 -0.61
N ILE A 41 -0.06 -6.56 0.69
CA ILE A 41 -0.13 -5.45 1.65
C ILE A 41 0.90 -5.72 2.73
N ILE A 42 1.84 -4.80 2.90
CA ILE A 42 2.91 -4.90 3.89
C ILE A 42 2.94 -3.61 4.70
N PHE A 43 3.08 -3.73 6.02
CA PHE A 43 3.34 -2.60 6.91
C PHE A 43 4.81 -2.58 7.30
N GLU A 44 5.51 -1.50 6.97
CA GLU A 44 6.94 -1.33 7.24
C GLU A 44 7.25 0.15 7.46
N ASP A 45 8.05 0.47 8.47
CA ASP A 45 8.53 1.83 8.77
C ASP A 45 7.43 2.91 8.82
N ASN A 46 6.26 2.60 9.39
CA ASN A 46 5.07 3.48 9.44
C ASN A 46 4.42 3.78 8.07
N HIS A 47 4.68 2.92 7.09
CA HIS A 47 4.08 3.01 5.77
C HIS A 47 3.35 1.72 5.40
N TRP A 48 2.28 1.87 4.65
CA TRP A 48 1.63 0.79 3.94
C TRP A 48 2.21 0.68 2.54
N ARG A 49 2.82 -0.46 2.23
CA ARG A 49 3.19 -0.84 0.87
C ARG A 49 2.07 -1.66 0.27
N ILE A 50 1.53 -1.20 -0.87
CA ILE A 50 0.49 -1.91 -1.62
C ILE A 50 1.05 -2.24 -3.01
N ASP A 51 1.27 -3.53 -3.26
CA ASP A 51 1.77 -4.02 -4.54
C ASP A 51 0.66 -4.78 -5.27
N TYR A 52 0.35 -4.35 -6.49
CA TYR A 52 -0.50 -5.10 -7.41
C TYR A 52 0.41 -5.97 -8.28
N GLU A 53 0.32 -7.27 -8.09
CA GLU A 53 1.14 -8.24 -8.82
C GLU A 53 0.26 -8.99 -9.82
N LEU A 54 0.74 -9.23 -11.03
CA LEU A 54 0.01 -10.04 -12.00
C LEU A 54 -0.20 -11.45 -11.44
N ARG A 55 -1.44 -11.95 -11.51
CA ARG A 55 -1.76 -13.33 -11.12
C ARG A 55 -0.98 -14.33 -11.98
N ASN A 56 -0.85 -14.04 -13.28
CA ASN A 56 -0.05 -14.83 -14.19
C ASN A 56 1.40 -14.30 -14.22
N ARG A 57 2.30 -15.00 -13.52
CA ARG A 57 3.73 -14.65 -13.46
C ARG A 57 4.48 -14.82 -14.78
N ASN A 58 3.87 -15.47 -15.78
CA ASN A 58 4.47 -15.66 -17.11
C ASN A 58 4.24 -14.46 -18.04
N VAL A 59 3.42 -13.49 -17.64
CA VAL A 59 3.21 -12.25 -18.39
C VAL A 59 4.30 -11.25 -18.02
N GLN A 60 5.00 -10.72 -19.03
CA GLN A 60 5.95 -9.63 -18.82
C GLN A 60 5.20 -8.33 -18.55
N GLY A 61 5.55 -7.67 -17.45
CA GLY A 61 4.89 -6.45 -16.98
C GLY A 61 4.79 -6.44 -15.45
N GLY A 62 4.34 -5.32 -14.90
CA GLY A 62 4.04 -5.17 -13.47
C GLY A 62 2.63 -4.62 -13.26
N GLY A 63 2.21 -4.50 -12.01
CA GLY A 63 1.06 -3.69 -11.64
C GLY A 63 1.47 -2.40 -10.94
N PRO A 64 0.50 -1.58 -10.54
CA PRO A 64 0.76 -0.39 -9.74
C PRO A 64 1.36 -0.75 -8.37
N HIS A 65 2.29 0.08 -7.90
CA HIS A 65 2.92 -0.01 -6.59
C HIS A 65 2.70 1.30 -5.83
N TYR A 66 2.37 1.21 -4.55
CA TYR A 66 2.11 2.37 -3.70
C TYR A 66 2.86 2.28 -2.38
N LEU A 67 3.30 3.45 -1.93
CA LEU A 67 3.74 3.69 -0.56
C LEU A 67 2.81 4.75 0.05
N ILE A 68 2.11 4.40 1.12
CA ILE A 68 1.10 5.24 1.77
C ILE A 68 1.52 5.48 3.22
N ASP A 69 1.51 6.75 3.63
CA ASP A 69 1.76 7.13 5.02
C ASP A 69 0.65 6.58 5.94
N ALA A 70 1.03 5.81 6.97
CA ALA A 70 0.06 5.13 7.81
C ALA A 70 -0.59 6.02 8.88
N MET A 71 -0.12 7.26 9.02
CA MET A 71 -0.68 8.26 9.95
C MET A 71 -1.74 9.12 9.27
N THR A 72 -1.51 9.49 8.02
CA THR A 72 -2.29 10.49 7.28
C THR A 72 -3.05 9.91 6.08
N GLY A 73 -2.63 8.77 5.55
CA GLY A 73 -3.19 8.17 4.35
C GLY A 73 -2.72 8.83 3.05
N VAL A 74 -1.72 9.73 3.12
CA VAL A 74 -1.15 10.36 1.93
C VAL A 74 -0.35 9.34 1.13
N ILE A 75 -0.54 9.31 -0.19
CA ILE A 75 0.33 8.55 -1.10
C ILE A 75 1.67 9.27 -1.18
N LEU A 76 2.71 8.68 -0.58
CA LEU A 76 4.08 9.21 -0.60
C LEU A 76 4.80 8.90 -1.91
N SER A 77 4.51 7.74 -2.49
CA SER A 77 5.06 7.32 -3.78
C SER A 77 4.08 6.40 -4.50
N LYS A 78 4.06 6.50 -5.84
CA LYS A 78 3.37 5.57 -6.70
C LYS A 78 4.15 5.32 -7.98
N ARG A 79 4.14 4.08 -8.45
CA ARG A 79 4.76 3.66 -9.71
C ARG A 79 3.78 2.78 -10.48
N TYR A 80 3.57 3.12 -11.74
CA TYR A 80 2.83 2.30 -12.70
C TYR A 80 3.83 1.52 -13.56
N ALA A 81 3.50 0.28 -13.89
CA ALA A 81 4.24 -0.42 -14.93
C ALA A 81 3.96 0.26 -16.28
N GLN A 82 5.03 0.62 -17.00
CA GLN A 82 4.98 1.20 -18.34
C GLN A 82 5.02 0.12 -19.42
#